data_AF-A0A5R8Z8H6-F1
#
_entry.id   AF-A0A5R8Z8H6-F1
#
_cell.length_a   1.000
_cell.length_b   1.000
_cell.length_c   1.000
_cell.angle_alpha   90.00
_cell.angle_beta   90.00
_cell.angle_gamma   90.00
#
_symmetry.space_group_name_H-M   'P 1'
#
loop_
_entity.id
_entity.type
_entity.pdbx_description
1 polymer ?
#
loop_
_entity_poly.entity_id
_entity_poly.type
_entity_poly.pdbx_seq_one_letter_code
_entity_poly.pdbx_strand_id
1 'polypeptide(L)'
;MLTDRSPSGPAAATSPSTSTASFADDLAEAVVLLRGLPTARDAVGEARRSVLDWAAARPHLRAQLAVDEPPGTTRVGYDLLLDHPEGGTVALSAEVDDGIPWLVDHSTHWAAANILSVDGAGLSIAGALSAIRALGVRDRQLHERLVDHRIVLNELEGALQQPTTAEIQAAADEFRRRRGLTGRAQTLEWLAEAGMSPEMFQTHARTQALVARVRDRFAGEPARRRLAEHPEDFTVRRAVWVTGRHADDLGALLEGPVEDFAARCLAAIQLPAGPYGDTPQLHAATALSPRLPEPLRTVPEKTAIGPVPYEGGHLAGVVYEVVAPDPDAPEVMEAARDAAFQAWLDERRRTAEIRWFWL
;
A
#
# COMPACT_ATOMS: atom_id res chain seq x y z
N MET A 1 46.50 57.93 -16.96
CA MET A 1 45.79 57.12 -17.98
C MET A 1 44.57 56.56 -17.27
N LEU A 2 43.41 57.24 -17.36
CA LEU A 2 42.33 57.01 -18.35
C LEU A 2 41.89 55.53 -18.33
N THR A 3 40.65 55.12 -18.03
CA THR A 3 39.30 55.73 -18.14
C THR A 3 38.34 54.85 -17.32
N ASP A 4 37.51 55.42 -16.45
CA ASP A 4 36.09 55.77 -16.68
C ASP A 4 35.15 54.55 -16.81
N ARG A 5 34.39 54.30 -15.73
CA ARG A 5 33.21 53.41 -15.70
C ARG A 5 32.05 54.25 -15.16
N SER A 6 31.21 54.71 -16.06
CA SER A 6 29.85 55.17 -15.81
C SER A 6 28.87 54.39 -16.71
N PRO A 7 27.60 54.27 -16.31
CA PRO A 7 26.81 53.05 -16.46
C PRO A 7 26.10 52.93 -17.82
N SER A 8 26.07 51.71 -18.35
CA SER A 8 25.22 51.33 -19.48
C SER A 8 23.74 51.55 -19.14
N GLY A 9 23.05 52.21 -20.07
CA GLY A 9 21.64 52.60 -20.01
C GLY A 9 20.64 51.43 -20.03
N PRO A 10 19.34 51.77 -20.11
CA PRO A 10 18.24 50.82 -19.94
C PRO A 10 18.25 49.76 -21.04
N ALA A 11 18.06 48.50 -20.64
CA ALA A 11 17.90 47.37 -21.53
C ALA A 11 16.77 47.66 -22.52
N ALA A 12 17.11 47.70 -23.81
CA ALA A 12 16.14 47.81 -24.88
C ALA A 12 15.20 46.61 -24.83
N ALA A 13 13.90 46.87 -24.68
CA ALA A 13 12.86 45.88 -24.86
C ALA A 13 12.97 45.34 -26.29
N THR A 14 13.34 44.07 -26.44
CA THR A 14 13.28 43.33 -27.70
C THR A 14 11.84 43.32 -28.17
N SER A 15 11.56 44.04 -29.26
CA SER A 15 10.29 43.96 -29.96
C SER A 15 10.00 42.50 -30.35
N PRO A 16 8.78 41.98 -30.13
CA PRO A 16 8.45 40.61 -30.50
C PRO A 16 8.63 40.40 -31.99
N SER A 17 9.13 39.21 -32.37
CA SER A 17 9.18 38.79 -33.77
C SER A 17 7.75 38.76 -34.35
N THR A 18 7.59 38.94 -35.66
CA THR A 18 6.27 38.92 -36.34
C THR A 18 5.46 37.64 -36.03
N SER A 19 6.15 36.52 -35.76
CA SER A 19 5.53 35.24 -35.36
C SER A 19 4.99 35.27 -33.92
N THR A 20 5.68 35.93 -33.01
CA THR A 20 5.27 36.07 -31.60
C THR A 20 4.10 37.06 -31.47
N ALA A 21 4.08 38.11 -32.29
CA ALA A 21 2.95 39.04 -32.35
C ALA A 21 1.67 38.37 -32.89
N SER A 22 1.79 37.54 -33.93
CA SER A 22 0.66 36.75 -34.45
C SER A 22 0.11 35.76 -33.41
N PHE A 23 0.97 35.12 -32.61
CA PHE A 23 0.53 34.20 -31.58
C PHE A 23 -0.21 34.91 -30.42
N ALA A 24 0.18 36.15 -30.09
CA ALA A 24 -0.52 36.93 -29.07
C ALA A 24 -1.97 37.26 -29.47
N ASP A 25 -2.19 37.59 -30.74
CA ASP A 25 -3.53 37.81 -31.29
C ASP A 25 -4.34 36.51 -31.31
N ASP A 26 -3.73 35.41 -31.74
CA ASP A 26 -4.34 34.07 -31.69
C ASP A 26 -4.74 33.66 -30.26
N LEU A 27 -3.90 33.99 -29.26
CA LEU A 27 -4.17 33.71 -27.86
C LEU A 27 -5.37 34.52 -27.33
N ALA A 28 -5.46 35.81 -27.71
CA ALA A 28 -6.59 36.65 -27.33
C ALA A 28 -7.90 36.13 -27.91
N GLU A 29 -7.90 35.70 -29.17
CA GLU A 29 -9.06 35.09 -29.81
C GLU A 29 -9.42 33.72 -29.22
N ALA A 30 -8.41 32.91 -28.87
CA ALA A 30 -8.60 31.64 -28.19
C ALA A 30 -9.30 31.81 -26.82
N VAL A 31 -8.95 32.85 -26.06
CA VAL A 31 -9.63 33.17 -24.79
C VAL A 31 -11.10 33.53 -25.02
N VAL A 32 -11.40 34.32 -26.05
CA VAL A 32 -12.79 34.69 -26.40
C VAL A 32 -13.59 33.45 -26.81
N LEU A 33 -13.00 32.58 -27.63
CA LEU A 33 -13.60 31.30 -28.01
C LEU A 33 -13.90 30.44 -26.79
N LEU A 34 -12.91 30.21 -25.94
CA LEU A 34 -13.01 29.31 -24.78
C LEU A 34 -14.10 29.77 -23.80
N ARG A 35 -14.20 31.09 -23.54
CA ARG A 35 -15.26 31.68 -22.72
C ARG A 35 -16.65 31.63 -23.33
N GLY A 36 -16.75 31.44 -24.65
CA GLY A 36 -17.99 31.34 -25.39
C GLY A 36 -18.53 29.91 -25.54
N LEU A 37 -17.77 28.88 -25.13
CA LEU A 37 -18.19 27.50 -25.29
C LEU A 37 -19.37 27.14 -24.36
N PRO A 38 -20.33 26.34 -24.83
CA PRO A 38 -21.46 25.92 -24.00
C PRO A 38 -21.01 24.96 -22.90
N THR A 39 -21.35 25.24 -21.64
CA THR A 39 -20.83 24.47 -20.49
C THR A 39 -21.72 23.31 -20.06
N ALA A 40 -22.77 22.97 -20.81
CA ALA A 40 -23.66 21.86 -20.48
C ALA A 40 -23.08 20.54 -21.02
N ARG A 41 -23.18 19.44 -20.25
CA ARG A 41 -22.63 18.13 -20.63
C ARG A 41 -23.15 17.61 -21.98
N ASP A 42 -24.40 17.86 -22.31
CA ASP A 42 -25.01 17.46 -23.59
C ASP A 42 -24.56 18.34 -24.77
N ALA A 43 -23.99 19.51 -24.50
CA ALA A 43 -23.52 20.47 -25.50
C ALA A 43 -22.02 20.32 -25.86
N VAL A 44 -21.29 19.35 -25.30
CA VAL A 44 -19.87 19.11 -25.62
C VAL A 44 -19.61 18.91 -27.12
N GLY A 45 -20.56 18.28 -27.83
CA GLY A 45 -20.46 18.10 -29.28
C GLY A 45 -20.58 19.39 -30.08
N GLU A 46 -21.23 20.43 -29.54
CA GLU A 46 -21.24 21.77 -30.11
C GLU A 46 -19.92 22.49 -29.83
N ALA A 47 -19.43 22.44 -28.59
CA ALA A 47 -18.16 23.03 -28.21
C ALA A 47 -16.99 22.50 -29.07
N ARG A 48 -16.93 21.18 -29.29
CA ARG A 48 -15.93 20.55 -30.17
C ARG A 48 -16.01 21.06 -31.60
N ARG A 49 -17.21 21.26 -32.15
CA ARG A 49 -17.37 21.81 -33.51
C ARG A 49 -16.89 23.24 -33.60
N SER A 50 -17.24 24.09 -32.64
CA SER A 50 -16.76 25.48 -32.58
C SER A 50 -15.23 25.57 -32.54
N VAL A 51 -14.57 24.71 -31.76
CA VAL A 51 -13.09 24.67 -31.71
C VAL A 51 -12.49 24.12 -33.00
N LEU A 52 -13.09 23.09 -33.61
CA LEU A 52 -12.64 22.56 -34.90
C LEU A 52 -12.72 23.62 -36.02
N ASP A 53 -13.83 24.36 -36.09
CA ASP A 53 -14.02 25.43 -37.07
C ASP A 53 -13.00 26.57 -36.86
N TRP A 54 -12.76 26.95 -35.61
CA TRP A 54 -11.75 27.95 -35.26
C TRP A 54 -10.32 27.47 -35.58
N ALA A 55 -10.01 26.20 -35.29
CA ALA A 55 -8.71 25.59 -35.54
C ALA A 55 -8.43 25.39 -37.03
N ALA A 56 -9.46 25.15 -37.85
CA ALA A 56 -9.32 25.00 -39.30
C ALA A 56 -8.76 26.27 -39.97
N ALA A 57 -9.07 27.45 -39.41
CA ALA A 57 -8.52 28.72 -39.85
C ALA A 57 -7.09 28.99 -39.33
N ARG A 58 -6.59 28.20 -38.35
CA ARG A 58 -5.31 28.39 -37.65
C ARG A 58 -4.53 27.07 -37.52
N PRO A 59 -4.18 26.41 -38.64
CA PRO A 59 -3.53 25.10 -38.62
C PRO A 59 -2.15 25.11 -37.92
N HIS A 60 -1.49 26.28 -37.86
CA HIS A 60 -0.19 26.45 -37.19
C HIS A 60 -0.26 26.26 -35.67
N LEU A 61 -1.43 26.42 -35.05
CA LEU A 61 -1.60 26.28 -33.60
C LEU A 61 -1.82 24.84 -33.14
N ARG A 62 -2.14 23.91 -34.08
CA ARG A 62 -2.46 22.50 -33.80
C ARG A 62 -3.37 22.33 -32.57
N ALA A 63 -4.43 23.15 -32.53
CA ALA A 63 -5.27 23.30 -31.35
C ALA A 63 -5.98 21.99 -30.96
N GLN A 64 -5.97 21.68 -29.67
CA GLN A 64 -6.64 20.53 -29.09
C GLN A 64 -7.54 20.97 -27.93
N LEU A 65 -8.79 20.51 -27.94
CA LEU A 65 -9.73 20.75 -26.85
C LEU A 65 -9.72 19.56 -25.89
N ALA A 66 -9.32 19.78 -24.65
CA ALA A 66 -9.59 18.87 -23.55
C ALA A 66 -10.90 19.26 -22.88
N VAL A 67 -11.70 18.25 -22.53
CA VAL A 67 -12.98 18.44 -21.83
C VAL A 67 -12.80 17.93 -20.42
N ASP A 68 -13.07 18.78 -19.43
CA ASP A 68 -13.12 18.39 -18.04
C ASP A 68 -14.58 18.15 -17.63
N GLU A 69 -14.87 16.98 -17.06
CA GLU A 69 -16.23 16.57 -16.68
C GLU A 69 -16.30 16.23 -15.18
N PRO A 70 -16.31 17.23 -14.28
CA PRO A 70 -16.29 17.00 -12.84
C PRO A 70 -17.45 16.12 -12.36
N PRO A 71 -17.18 15.05 -11.59
CA PRO A 71 -18.22 14.13 -11.14
C PRO A 71 -19.26 14.83 -10.27
N GLY A 72 -20.53 14.51 -10.45
CA GLY A 72 -21.63 15.08 -9.67
C GLY A 72 -22.11 16.47 -10.13
N THR A 73 -21.53 17.02 -11.19
CA THR A 73 -22.00 18.26 -11.83
C THR A 73 -22.64 17.97 -13.19
N THR A 74 -23.59 18.79 -13.61
CA THR A 74 -24.16 18.75 -14.97
C THR A 74 -23.40 19.65 -15.95
N ARG A 75 -22.32 20.30 -15.49
CA ARG A 75 -21.50 21.22 -16.26
C ARG A 75 -20.16 20.59 -16.62
N VAL A 76 -19.49 21.20 -17.60
CA VAL A 76 -18.17 20.80 -18.08
C VAL A 76 -17.26 22.03 -18.17
N GLY A 77 -15.97 21.81 -17.94
CA GLY A 77 -14.89 22.75 -18.19
C GLY A 77 -14.16 22.42 -19.50
N TYR A 78 -13.36 23.36 -19.98
CA TYR A 78 -12.58 23.21 -21.21
C TYR A 78 -11.18 23.77 -21.04
N ASP A 79 -10.19 23.01 -21.50
CA ASP A 79 -8.83 23.50 -21.72
C ASP A 79 -8.51 23.47 -23.21
N LEU A 80 -7.93 24.55 -23.71
CA LEU A 80 -7.43 24.63 -25.07
C LEU A 80 -5.91 24.56 -25.06
N LEU A 81 -5.36 23.54 -25.71
CA LEU A 81 -3.93 23.33 -25.88
C LEU A 81 -3.50 23.84 -27.26
N LEU A 82 -2.51 24.73 -27.30
CA LEU A 82 -1.99 25.35 -28.51
C LEU A 82 -0.48 25.14 -28.60
N ASP A 83 0.04 24.80 -29.78
CA ASP A 83 1.48 24.77 -30.04
C ASP A 83 2.02 26.20 -30.15
N HIS A 84 3.09 26.49 -29.40
CA HIS A 84 3.76 27.78 -29.44
C HIS A 84 4.79 27.84 -30.59
N PRO A 85 4.92 28.96 -31.33
CA PRO A 85 5.84 29.06 -32.47
C PRO A 85 7.32 28.84 -32.12
N GLU A 86 7.72 29.16 -30.88
CA GLU A 86 9.08 28.94 -30.38
C GLU A 86 9.28 27.54 -29.75
N GLY A 87 8.27 26.67 -29.87
CA GLY A 87 8.23 25.34 -29.29
C GLY A 87 7.53 25.29 -27.93
N GLY A 88 7.03 24.10 -27.58
CA GLY A 88 6.22 23.86 -26.40
C GLY A 88 4.72 24.05 -26.63
N THR A 89 3.92 23.77 -25.60
CA THR A 89 2.46 23.85 -25.65
C THR A 89 1.99 24.85 -24.60
N VAL A 90 1.10 25.75 -25.00
CA VAL A 90 0.40 26.69 -24.13
C VAL A 90 -0.99 26.11 -23.83
N ALA A 91 -1.31 25.97 -22.55
CA ALA A 91 -2.64 25.60 -22.10
C ALA A 91 -3.41 26.85 -21.67
N LEU A 92 -4.62 27.01 -22.21
CA LEU A 92 -5.57 28.04 -21.82
C LEU A 92 -6.77 27.38 -21.15
N SER A 93 -7.10 27.86 -19.95
CA SER A 93 -8.29 27.44 -19.20
C SER A 93 -9.15 28.67 -18.92
N ALA A 94 -10.45 28.56 -19.13
CA ALA A 94 -11.39 29.61 -18.78
C ALA A 94 -12.57 29.01 -18.01
N GLU A 95 -12.70 29.41 -16.75
CA GLU A 95 -13.77 28.96 -15.87
C GLU A 95 -15.03 29.82 -16.06
N VAL A 96 -16.19 29.21 -15.83
CA VAL A 96 -17.45 29.93 -15.72
C VAL A 96 -17.46 30.61 -14.37
N ASP A 97 -17.82 31.90 -14.31
CA ASP A 97 -18.02 32.61 -13.04
C ASP A 97 -19.19 31.97 -12.27
N ASP A 98 -18.87 30.99 -11.42
CA ASP A 98 -19.80 30.21 -10.61
C ASP A 98 -19.59 30.42 -9.10
N GLY A 99 -18.73 31.39 -8.74
CA GLY A 99 -18.41 31.76 -7.37
C GLY A 99 -17.23 31.00 -6.76
N ILE A 100 -16.57 30.10 -7.50
CA ILE A 100 -15.31 29.46 -7.09
C ILE A 100 -14.13 30.32 -7.60
N PRO A 101 -13.30 30.90 -6.71
CA PRO A 101 -12.29 31.88 -7.12
C PRO A 101 -10.95 31.26 -7.55
N TRP A 102 -10.86 29.93 -7.70
CA TRP A 102 -9.62 29.23 -8.07
C TRP A 102 -9.84 28.33 -9.30
N LEU A 103 -9.19 28.71 -10.41
CA LEU A 103 -9.07 28.00 -11.71
C LEU A 103 -8.59 26.54 -11.64
N VAL A 104 -8.10 26.14 -10.48
CA VAL A 104 -7.44 24.86 -10.20
C VAL A 104 -8.17 24.24 -9.02
N ASP A 105 -9.43 23.86 -9.23
CA ASP A 105 -10.19 23.09 -8.23
C ASP A 105 -9.80 21.60 -8.26
N HIS A 106 -9.23 21.13 -9.38
CA HIS A 106 -8.91 19.73 -9.67
C HIS A 106 -7.50 19.45 -10.22
N SER A 107 -6.49 20.30 -10.00
CA SER A 107 -5.08 19.92 -10.31
C SER A 107 -4.52 18.83 -9.39
N THR A 108 -5.34 18.27 -8.52
CA THR A 108 -5.14 16.89 -8.09
C THR A 108 -5.34 15.99 -9.31
N HIS A 109 -4.25 15.76 -10.06
CA HIS A 109 -4.05 14.65 -11.00
C HIS A 109 -4.88 13.45 -10.52
N TRP A 110 -5.51 12.64 -11.37
CA TRP A 110 -6.23 11.43 -10.94
C TRP A 110 -5.39 10.47 -10.05
N ALA A 111 -4.08 10.69 -10.01
CA ALA A 111 -3.11 10.06 -9.12
C ALA A 111 -2.99 10.73 -7.72
N ALA A 112 -3.35 11.99 -7.57
CA ALA A 112 -3.30 12.75 -6.33
C ALA A 112 -4.36 12.34 -5.29
N ALA A 113 -5.31 11.49 -5.65
CA ALA A 113 -6.18 10.81 -4.68
C ALA A 113 -5.74 9.36 -4.41
N ASN A 114 -4.76 8.83 -5.16
CA ASN A 114 -4.37 7.41 -5.16
C ASN A 114 -2.92 7.23 -4.72
N ILE A 115 -2.64 6.31 -3.80
CA ILE A 115 -1.27 6.01 -3.35
C ILE A 115 -0.55 5.11 -4.36
N LEU A 116 -1.23 4.08 -4.84
CA LEU A 116 -0.72 3.11 -5.81
C LEU A 116 -1.85 2.57 -6.70
N SER A 117 -1.51 1.94 -7.82
CA SER A 117 -2.42 1.06 -8.57
C SER A 117 -1.78 -0.30 -8.83
N VAL A 118 -2.60 -1.33 -8.90
CA VAL A 118 -2.21 -2.68 -9.33
C VAL A 118 -3.09 -3.04 -10.53
N ASP A 119 -2.49 -3.44 -11.66
CA ASP A 119 -3.20 -3.78 -12.91
C ASP A 119 -4.19 -2.67 -13.35
N GLY A 120 -3.76 -1.40 -13.22
CA GLY A 120 -4.56 -0.21 -13.56
C GLY A 120 -5.63 0.17 -12.52
N ALA A 121 -5.86 -0.66 -11.50
CA ALA A 121 -6.88 -0.44 -10.49
C ALA A 121 -6.29 0.30 -9.28
N GLY A 122 -6.75 1.54 -9.03
CA GLY A 122 -6.18 2.44 -8.01
C GLY A 122 -6.55 2.09 -6.56
N LEU A 123 -5.65 2.42 -5.62
CA LEU A 123 -5.86 2.44 -4.17
C LEU A 123 -5.83 3.90 -3.69
N SER A 124 -6.98 4.40 -3.21
CA SER A 124 -7.07 5.79 -2.72
C SER A 124 -6.30 6.02 -1.42
N ILE A 125 -5.93 7.27 -1.12
CA ILE A 125 -5.31 7.67 0.16
C ILE A 125 -6.20 7.26 1.35
N ALA A 126 -7.52 7.50 1.25
CA ALA A 126 -8.47 7.09 2.28
C ALA A 126 -8.52 5.56 2.46
N GLY A 127 -8.47 4.81 1.35
CA GLY A 127 -8.40 3.34 1.38
C GLY A 127 -7.12 2.83 2.02
N ALA A 128 -5.98 3.40 1.65
CA ALA A 128 -4.69 3.05 2.22
C ALA A 128 -4.59 3.39 3.72
N LEU A 129 -5.05 4.58 4.16
CA LEU A 129 -5.10 4.94 5.57
C LEU A 129 -5.98 3.99 6.38
N SER A 130 -7.13 3.59 5.82
CA SER A 130 -8.01 2.58 6.43
C SER A 130 -7.32 1.22 6.56
N ALA A 131 -6.60 0.79 5.52
CA ALA A 131 -5.80 -0.43 5.55
C ALA A 131 -4.69 -0.33 6.61
N ILE A 132 -3.88 0.73 6.62
CA ILE A 132 -2.80 0.96 7.59
C ILE A 132 -3.32 0.85 9.03
N ARG A 133 -4.43 1.53 9.36
CA ARG A 133 -5.02 1.50 10.70
C ARG A 133 -5.52 0.11 11.11
N ALA A 134 -6.05 -0.65 10.15
CA ALA A 134 -6.50 -2.00 10.39
C ALA A 134 -5.36 -3.02 10.53
N LEU A 135 -4.27 -2.80 9.81
CA LEU A 135 -3.11 -3.68 9.82
C LEU A 135 -2.36 -3.61 11.16
N GLY A 136 -2.44 -2.46 11.86
CA GLY A 136 -1.88 -2.23 13.19
C GLY A 136 -0.34 -2.30 13.19
N VAL A 137 0.30 -1.29 13.77
CA VAL A 137 1.77 -1.17 14.01
C VAL A 137 2.59 -0.50 12.89
N ARG A 138 3.66 0.18 13.35
CA ARG A 138 4.81 0.73 12.63
C ARG A 138 5.59 -0.39 11.92
N ASP A 139 5.01 -0.88 10.83
CA ASP A 139 5.54 -1.96 10.03
C ASP A 139 6.50 -1.42 8.96
N ARG A 140 7.76 -1.88 8.95
CA ARG A 140 8.75 -1.50 7.92
C ARG A 140 8.36 -2.00 6.52
N GLN A 141 7.42 -2.93 6.41
CA GLN A 141 6.92 -3.50 5.16
C GLN A 141 5.53 -2.98 4.78
N LEU A 142 5.11 -1.82 5.29
CA LEU A 142 3.79 -1.25 5.02
C LEU A 142 3.46 -1.14 3.52
N HIS A 143 4.47 -0.83 2.70
CA HIS A 143 4.32 -0.75 1.25
C HIS A 143 3.86 -2.07 0.62
N GLU A 144 4.42 -3.21 1.06
CA GLU A 144 4.02 -4.54 0.59
C GLU A 144 2.58 -4.86 1.00
N ARG A 145 2.21 -4.56 2.25
CA ARG A 145 0.86 -4.84 2.76
C ARG A 145 -0.22 -4.04 2.04
N LEU A 146 0.09 -2.82 1.56
CA LEU A 146 -0.82 -2.03 0.73
C LEU A 146 -0.98 -2.62 -0.68
N VAL A 147 0.10 -3.14 -1.26
CA VAL A 147 0.06 -3.85 -2.55
C VAL A 147 -0.76 -5.14 -2.42
N ASP A 148 -0.49 -5.97 -1.40
CA ASP A 148 -1.25 -7.20 -1.14
C ASP A 148 -2.74 -6.91 -0.95
N HIS A 149 -3.05 -5.85 -0.19
CA HIS A 149 -4.42 -5.40 0.00
C HIS A 149 -5.11 -5.09 -1.33
N ARG A 150 -4.42 -4.42 -2.25
CA ARG A 150 -4.99 -4.09 -3.56
C ARG A 150 -5.12 -5.31 -4.47
N ILE A 151 -4.13 -6.19 -4.50
CA ILE A 151 -4.17 -7.46 -5.25
C ILE A 151 -5.42 -8.27 -4.87
N VAL A 152 -5.68 -8.43 -3.57
CA VAL A 152 -6.85 -9.18 -3.08
C VAL A 152 -8.17 -8.54 -3.53
N LEU A 153 -8.24 -7.21 -3.58
CA LEU A 153 -9.43 -6.50 -4.03
C LEU A 153 -9.65 -6.59 -5.54
N ASN A 154 -8.59 -6.58 -6.36
CA ASN A 154 -8.69 -6.74 -7.82
C ASN A 154 -9.36 -8.07 -8.20
N GLU A 155 -9.03 -9.16 -7.50
CA GLU A 155 -9.64 -10.48 -7.73
C GLU A 155 -11.14 -10.53 -7.47
N LEU A 156 -11.67 -9.55 -6.76
CA LEU A 156 -13.10 -9.45 -6.43
C LEU A 156 -13.82 -8.43 -7.30
N GLU A 157 -13.12 -7.46 -7.89
CA GLU A 157 -13.73 -6.48 -8.80
C GLU A 157 -14.26 -7.11 -10.09
N GLY A 158 -13.63 -8.20 -10.59
CA GLY A 158 -14.16 -8.99 -11.71
C GLY A 158 -15.40 -9.83 -11.36
N ALA A 159 -15.67 -10.05 -10.07
CA ALA A 159 -16.77 -10.85 -9.55
C ALA A 159 -17.63 -9.99 -8.61
N LEU A 160 -18.44 -9.09 -9.19
CA LEU A 160 -19.33 -8.12 -8.52
C LEU A 160 -20.35 -8.73 -7.53
N GLN A 161 -19.90 -9.37 -6.45
CA GLN A 161 -20.73 -9.90 -5.39
C GLN A 161 -20.37 -9.24 -4.08
N GLN A 162 -21.19 -8.28 -3.68
CA GLN A 162 -21.12 -7.62 -2.38
C GLN A 162 -21.09 -8.67 -1.25
N PRO A 163 -20.33 -8.43 -0.16
CA PRO A 163 -20.35 -9.30 1.00
C PRO A 163 -21.74 -9.29 1.63
N THR A 164 -22.22 -10.47 2.02
CA THR A 164 -23.48 -10.63 2.75
C THR A 164 -23.36 -10.00 4.14
N THR A 165 -24.50 -9.65 4.74
CA THR A 165 -24.53 -9.11 6.12
C THR A 165 -23.85 -10.05 7.12
N ALA A 166 -23.99 -11.36 6.94
CA ALA A 166 -23.35 -12.37 7.80
C ALA A 166 -21.82 -12.34 7.69
N GLU A 167 -21.27 -12.23 6.47
CA GLU A 167 -19.83 -12.14 6.25
C GLU A 167 -19.25 -10.83 6.83
N ILE A 168 -19.96 -9.71 6.66
CA ILE A 168 -19.55 -8.40 7.23
C ILE A 168 -19.51 -8.49 8.76
N GLN A 169 -20.54 -9.10 9.37
CA GLN A 169 -20.61 -9.26 10.82
C GLN A 169 -19.48 -10.18 11.32
N ALA A 170 -19.23 -11.31 10.66
CA ALA A 170 -18.15 -12.22 11.01
C ALA A 170 -16.78 -11.53 10.94
N ALA A 171 -16.54 -10.71 9.91
CA ALA A 171 -15.31 -9.93 9.79
C ALA A 171 -15.17 -8.87 10.90
N ALA A 172 -16.27 -8.20 11.27
CA ALA A 172 -16.27 -7.25 12.37
C ALA A 172 -16.01 -7.92 13.73
N ASP A 173 -16.57 -9.12 13.95
CA ASP A 173 -16.36 -9.89 15.18
C ASP A 173 -14.94 -10.42 15.28
N GLU A 174 -14.37 -10.86 14.17
CA GLU A 174 -12.97 -11.27 14.11
C GLU A 174 -12.02 -10.09 14.39
N PHE A 175 -12.31 -8.91 13.82
CA PHE A 175 -11.57 -7.69 14.11
C PHE A 175 -11.58 -7.38 15.62
N ARG A 176 -12.75 -7.48 16.25
CA ARG A 176 -12.92 -7.26 17.69
C ARG A 176 -12.15 -8.29 18.52
N ARG A 177 -12.25 -9.58 18.18
CA ARG A 177 -11.53 -10.67 18.87
C ARG A 177 -10.03 -10.45 18.90
N ARG A 178 -9.41 -10.14 17.75
CA ARG A 178 -7.96 -9.90 17.66
C ARG A 178 -7.47 -8.73 18.50
N ARG A 179 -8.36 -7.79 18.82
CA ARG A 179 -8.05 -6.58 19.60
C ARG A 179 -8.58 -6.66 21.04
N GLY A 180 -9.14 -7.79 21.47
CA GLY A 180 -9.73 -7.94 22.79
C GLY A 180 -10.93 -7.02 23.05
N LEU A 181 -11.61 -6.54 22.00
CA LEU A 181 -12.77 -5.65 22.11
C LEU A 181 -14.01 -6.50 22.41
N THR A 182 -14.38 -6.63 23.69
CA THR A 182 -15.42 -7.58 24.12
C THR A 182 -16.83 -7.00 24.06
N GLY A 183 -16.99 -5.71 23.78
CA GLY A 183 -18.30 -5.07 23.74
C GLY A 183 -18.38 -3.81 22.87
N ARG A 184 -19.63 -3.32 22.68
CA ARG A 184 -19.92 -2.13 21.88
C ARG A 184 -19.24 -0.87 22.43
N ALA A 185 -19.24 -0.68 23.75
CA ALA A 185 -18.62 0.48 24.38
C ALA A 185 -17.11 0.54 24.10
N GLN A 186 -16.39 -0.56 24.35
CA GLN A 186 -14.95 -0.68 24.03
C GLN A 186 -14.67 -0.52 22.54
N THR A 187 -15.56 -1.02 21.66
CA THR A 187 -15.41 -0.82 20.22
C THR A 187 -15.53 0.67 19.87
N LEU A 188 -16.50 1.39 20.42
CA LEU A 188 -16.70 2.82 20.14
C LEU A 188 -15.58 3.69 20.71
N GLU A 189 -15.09 3.36 21.90
CA GLU A 189 -13.93 4.02 22.51
C GLU A 189 -12.67 3.82 21.67
N TRP A 190 -12.40 2.57 21.28
CA TRP A 190 -11.29 2.26 20.36
C TRP A 190 -11.43 2.99 19.03
N LEU A 191 -12.64 3.05 18.47
CA LEU A 191 -12.90 3.77 17.22
C LEU A 191 -12.61 5.26 17.36
N ALA A 192 -12.98 5.87 18.50
CA ALA A 192 -12.69 7.27 18.78
C ALA A 192 -11.17 7.51 18.91
N GLU A 193 -10.45 6.67 19.67
CA GLU A 193 -8.99 6.74 19.80
C GLU A 193 -8.28 6.54 18.47
N ALA A 194 -8.77 5.60 17.66
CA ALA A 194 -8.26 5.30 16.33
C ALA A 194 -8.71 6.31 15.27
N GLY A 195 -9.50 7.34 15.64
CA GLY A 195 -10.03 8.38 14.74
C GLY A 195 -10.87 7.81 13.59
N MET A 196 -11.61 6.73 13.83
CA MET A 196 -12.40 6.00 12.84
C MET A 196 -13.90 6.15 13.16
N SER A 197 -14.70 6.61 12.19
CA SER A 197 -16.15 6.69 12.38
C SER A 197 -16.79 5.29 12.29
N PRO A 198 -18.00 5.09 12.85
CA PRO A 198 -18.75 3.84 12.68
C PRO A 198 -18.96 3.44 11.22
N GLU A 199 -19.16 4.40 10.33
CA GLU A 199 -19.33 4.19 8.89
C GLU A 199 -18.03 3.74 8.24
N MET A 200 -16.89 4.36 8.60
CA MET A 200 -15.57 3.92 8.18
C MET A 200 -15.28 2.49 8.66
N PHE A 201 -15.67 2.17 9.89
CA PHE A 201 -15.54 0.81 10.42
C PHE A 201 -16.40 -0.20 9.66
N GLN A 202 -17.64 0.15 9.28
CA GLN A 202 -18.46 -0.73 8.45
C GLN A 202 -17.87 -0.96 7.06
N THR A 203 -17.39 0.10 6.41
CA THR A 203 -16.68 -0.02 5.12
C THR A 203 -15.45 -0.92 5.26
N HIS A 204 -14.69 -0.74 6.33
CA HIS A 204 -13.56 -1.60 6.64
C HIS A 204 -13.98 -3.08 6.83
N ALA A 205 -15.04 -3.34 7.59
CA ALA A 205 -15.55 -4.70 7.80
C ALA A 205 -16.01 -5.36 6.49
N ARG A 206 -16.63 -4.61 5.57
CA ARG A 206 -16.96 -5.10 4.21
C ARG A 206 -15.71 -5.53 3.45
N THR A 207 -14.68 -4.68 3.46
CA THR A 207 -13.39 -4.98 2.84
C THR A 207 -12.74 -6.23 3.45
N GLN A 208 -12.77 -6.37 4.78
CA GLN A 208 -12.23 -7.57 5.45
C GLN A 208 -13.01 -8.84 5.13
N ALA A 209 -14.34 -8.77 5.00
CA ALA A 209 -15.17 -9.89 4.59
C ALA A 209 -14.81 -10.36 3.17
N LEU A 210 -14.59 -9.42 2.26
CA LEU A 210 -14.11 -9.68 0.90
C LEU A 210 -12.74 -10.35 0.89
N VAL A 211 -11.78 -9.84 1.68
CA VAL A 211 -10.45 -10.46 1.84
C VAL A 211 -10.55 -11.88 2.42
N ALA A 212 -11.38 -12.08 3.45
CA ALA A 212 -11.60 -13.40 4.05
C ALA A 212 -12.16 -14.40 3.02
N ARG A 213 -13.12 -13.97 2.20
CA ARG A 213 -13.68 -14.80 1.12
C ARG A 213 -12.61 -15.24 0.11
N VAL A 214 -11.67 -14.37 -0.27
CA VAL A 214 -10.55 -14.77 -1.15
C VAL A 214 -9.67 -15.78 -0.46
N ARG A 215 -9.32 -15.55 0.82
CA ARG A 215 -8.52 -16.50 1.62
C ARG A 215 -9.19 -17.87 1.74
N ASP A 216 -10.50 -17.92 1.89
CA ASP A 216 -11.25 -19.18 2.00
C ASP A 216 -11.18 -20.02 0.71
N ARG A 217 -10.92 -19.42 -0.45
CA ARG A 217 -10.69 -20.17 -1.72
C ARG A 217 -9.43 -21.03 -1.66
N PHE A 218 -8.49 -20.69 -0.78
CA PHE A 218 -7.26 -21.47 -0.59
C PHE A 218 -7.44 -22.60 0.43
N ALA A 219 -8.61 -22.70 1.07
CA ALA A 219 -8.96 -23.85 1.89
C ALA A 219 -9.22 -25.08 1.01
N GLY A 220 -9.04 -26.27 1.58
CA GLY A 220 -9.24 -27.53 0.86
C GLY A 220 -8.09 -27.84 -0.10
N GLU A 221 -8.37 -27.92 -1.40
CA GLU A 221 -7.41 -28.46 -2.38
C GLU A 221 -6.10 -27.65 -2.51
N PRO A 222 -6.10 -26.30 -2.56
CA PRO A 222 -4.85 -25.55 -2.61
C PRO A 222 -3.98 -25.76 -1.37
N ALA A 223 -4.59 -25.80 -0.17
CA ALA A 223 -3.89 -26.11 1.08
C ALA A 223 -3.30 -27.53 1.06
N ARG A 224 -4.07 -28.54 0.63
CA ARG A 224 -3.59 -29.92 0.51
C ARG A 224 -2.43 -30.04 -0.46
N ARG A 225 -2.52 -29.38 -1.61
CA ARG A 225 -1.44 -29.34 -2.59
C ARG A 225 -0.19 -28.71 -2.00
N ARG A 226 -0.32 -27.56 -1.34
CA ARG A 226 0.81 -26.87 -0.71
C ARG A 226 1.49 -27.75 0.33
N LEU A 227 0.72 -28.45 1.17
CA LEU A 227 1.25 -29.40 2.15
C LEU A 227 1.96 -30.58 1.48
N ALA A 228 1.41 -31.13 0.40
CA ALA A 228 2.00 -32.26 -0.32
C ALA A 228 3.29 -31.89 -1.06
N GLU A 229 3.38 -30.68 -1.60
CA GLU A 229 4.56 -30.17 -2.30
C GLU A 229 5.68 -29.75 -1.35
N HIS A 230 5.34 -29.29 -0.14
CA HIS A 230 6.28 -28.76 0.85
C HIS A 230 6.02 -29.27 2.27
N PRO A 231 6.02 -30.59 2.52
CA PRO A 231 5.71 -31.14 3.84
C PRO A 231 6.68 -30.68 4.93
N GLU A 232 7.94 -30.38 4.57
CA GLU A 232 8.98 -29.89 5.48
C GLU A 232 8.63 -28.55 6.14
N ASP A 233 7.91 -27.68 5.43
CA ASP A 233 7.47 -26.37 5.90
C ASP A 233 6.44 -26.47 7.03
N PHE A 234 5.80 -27.64 7.20
CA PHE A 234 4.71 -27.85 8.15
C PHE A 234 5.05 -28.84 9.26
N THR A 235 6.33 -29.23 9.39
CA THR A 235 6.77 -30.10 10.49
C THR A 235 6.46 -29.49 11.85
N VAL A 236 6.06 -30.34 12.81
CA VAL A 236 5.87 -29.95 14.21
C VAL A 236 7.22 -30.07 14.91
N ARG A 237 7.65 -28.99 15.56
CA ARG A 237 8.98 -28.86 16.15
C ARG A 237 8.88 -28.56 17.62
N ARG A 238 9.61 -29.32 18.44
CA ARG A 238 9.81 -29.03 19.86
C ARG A 238 11.14 -28.31 20.02
N ALA A 239 11.09 -27.03 20.37
CA ALA A 239 12.26 -26.18 20.47
C ALA A 239 12.30 -25.41 21.79
N VAL A 240 13.52 -25.13 22.25
CA VAL A 240 13.81 -24.20 23.35
C VAL A 240 14.80 -23.17 22.82
N TRP A 241 14.55 -21.90 23.11
CA TRP A 241 15.46 -20.83 22.71
C TRP A 241 15.49 -19.72 23.75
N VAL A 242 16.57 -18.96 23.71
CA VAL A 242 16.80 -17.78 24.53
C VAL A 242 17.01 -16.58 23.64
N THR A 243 16.46 -15.45 24.04
CA THR A 243 16.74 -14.15 23.43
C THR A 243 17.44 -13.24 24.41
N GLY A 244 18.36 -12.41 23.92
CA GLY A 244 19.17 -11.52 24.75
C GLY A 244 19.96 -10.53 23.90
N ARG A 245 20.51 -9.49 24.53
CA ARG A 245 21.25 -8.45 23.77
C ARG A 245 22.68 -8.89 23.42
N HIS A 246 23.32 -9.64 24.31
CA HIS A 246 24.73 -9.98 24.22
C HIS A 246 24.92 -11.37 23.61
N ALA A 247 25.57 -11.42 22.45
CA ALA A 247 25.83 -12.69 21.76
C ALA A 247 26.69 -13.64 22.58
N ASP A 248 27.74 -13.14 23.25
CA ASP A 248 28.69 -13.95 24.02
C ASP A 248 28.00 -14.71 25.16
N ASP A 249 27.09 -14.06 25.89
CA ASP A 249 26.33 -14.67 26.98
C ASP A 249 25.46 -15.83 26.48
N LEU A 250 24.81 -15.64 25.31
CA LEU A 250 24.01 -16.70 24.69
C LEU A 250 24.89 -17.80 24.08
N GLY A 251 26.07 -17.46 23.57
CA GLY A 251 27.07 -18.39 23.06
C GLY A 251 27.55 -19.36 24.14
N ALA A 252 27.82 -18.86 25.35
CA ALA A 252 28.19 -19.69 26.49
C ALA A 252 27.11 -20.74 26.85
N LEU A 253 25.83 -20.45 26.60
CA LEU A 253 24.74 -21.42 26.84
C LEU A 253 24.74 -22.58 25.83
N LEU A 254 25.36 -22.39 24.66
CA LEU A 254 25.51 -23.42 23.64
C LEU A 254 26.71 -24.34 23.92
N GLU A 255 27.57 -23.99 24.87
CA GLU A 255 28.69 -24.84 25.27
C GLU A 255 28.18 -26.04 26.08
N GLY A 256 28.35 -27.24 25.51
CA GLY A 256 27.99 -28.51 26.14
C GLY A 256 26.96 -29.31 25.35
N PRO A 257 26.49 -30.44 25.90
CA PRO A 257 25.50 -31.30 25.25
C PRO A 257 24.21 -30.53 24.95
N VAL A 258 23.58 -30.89 23.84
CA VAL A 258 22.33 -30.27 23.35
C VAL A 258 21.18 -30.56 24.30
N GLU A 259 21.17 -31.75 24.90
CA GLU A 259 20.17 -32.24 25.85
C GLU A 259 20.08 -31.38 27.12
N ASP A 260 21.20 -30.80 27.52
CA ASP A 260 21.34 -30.01 28.75
C ASP A 260 21.06 -28.50 28.52
N PHE A 261 20.82 -28.08 27.26
CA PHE A 261 20.66 -26.67 26.91
C PHE A 261 19.53 -26.00 27.68
N ALA A 262 18.37 -26.66 27.81
CA ALA A 262 17.24 -26.11 28.55
C ALA A 262 17.57 -25.89 30.05
N ALA A 263 18.31 -26.81 30.66
CA ALA A 263 18.73 -26.69 32.06
C ALA A 263 19.74 -25.54 32.24
N ARG A 264 20.69 -25.37 31.30
CA ARG A 264 21.62 -24.24 31.31
C ARG A 264 20.89 -22.90 31.17
N CYS A 265 19.93 -22.81 30.26
CA CYS A 265 19.12 -21.59 30.10
C CYS A 265 18.32 -21.26 31.35
N LEU A 266 17.69 -22.27 31.98
CA LEU A 266 16.93 -22.09 33.22
C LEU A 266 17.82 -21.60 34.36
N ALA A 267 19.04 -22.12 34.48
CA ALA A 267 20.00 -21.65 35.48
C ALA A 267 20.43 -20.20 35.20
N ALA A 268 20.65 -19.83 33.94
CA ALA A 268 21.09 -18.49 33.55
C ALA A 268 20.05 -17.40 33.86
N ILE A 269 18.76 -17.67 33.63
CA ILE A 269 17.70 -16.69 33.94
C ILE A 269 17.42 -16.52 35.44
N GLN A 270 17.90 -17.45 36.28
CA GLN A 270 17.78 -17.36 37.75
C GLN A 270 18.89 -16.52 38.38
N LEU A 271 19.97 -16.24 37.64
CA LEU A 271 21.03 -15.37 38.12
C LEU A 271 20.53 -13.91 38.17
N PRO A 272 20.98 -13.12 39.15
CA PRO A 272 20.69 -11.69 39.18
C PRO A 272 21.13 -11.06 37.86
N ALA A 273 20.31 -10.15 37.32
CA ALA A 273 20.67 -9.40 36.13
C ALA A 273 22.07 -8.79 36.33
N GLY A 274 22.94 -8.95 35.33
CA GLY A 274 24.30 -8.40 35.37
C GLY A 274 24.29 -6.87 35.49
N PRO A 275 25.47 -6.23 35.53
CA PRO A 275 25.58 -4.77 35.70
C PRO A 275 24.82 -3.93 34.64
N TYR A 276 24.41 -4.55 33.53
CA TYR A 276 23.63 -3.94 32.45
C TYR A 276 22.12 -4.20 32.52
N GLY A 277 21.63 -4.97 33.49
CA GLY A 277 20.19 -5.11 33.79
C GLY A 277 19.37 -5.96 32.82
N ASP A 278 19.94 -6.50 31.75
CA ASP A 278 19.22 -7.34 30.79
C ASP A 278 19.32 -8.82 31.18
N THR A 279 18.22 -9.42 31.63
CA THR A 279 18.10 -10.87 31.80
C THR A 279 17.65 -11.50 30.48
N PRO A 280 18.31 -12.57 29.98
CA PRO A 280 17.85 -13.27 28.80
C PRO A 280 16.43 -13.84 29.00
N GLN A 281 15.63 -13.88 27.95
CA GLN A 281 14.28 -14.44 27.99
C GLN A 281 14.30 -15.86 27.46
N LEU A 282 13.84 -16.81 28.27
CA LEU A 282 13.71 -18.21 27.90
C LEU A 282 12.33 -18.48 27.32
N HIS A 283 12.31 -19.17 26.19
CA HIS A 283 11.12 -19.59 25.47
C HIS A 283 11.18 -21.09 25.17
N ALA A 284 10.03 -21.74 25.19
CA ALA A 284 9.88 -23.12 24.79
C ALA A 284 8.54 -23.30 24.07
N ALA A 285 8.53 -24.06 22.98
CA ALA A 285 7.32 -24.34 22.24
C ALA A 285 7.38 -25.70 21.54
N THR A 286 6.21 -26.34 21.46
CA THR A 286 5.92 -27.39 20.48
C THR A 286 4.94 -26.79 19.48
N ALA A 287 5.40 -26.47 18.28
CA ALA A 287 4.60 -25.75 17.29
C ALA A 287 4.98 -26.14 15.86
N LEU A 288 4.09 -25.81 14.91
CA LEU A 288 4.40 -25.91 13.48
C LEU A 288 5.56 -24.97 13.13
N SER A 289 6.42 -25.42 12.22
CA SER A 289 7.60 -24.67 11.75
C SER A 289 7.32 -23.20 11.44
N PRO A 290 6.24 -22.80 10.73
CA PRO A 290 6.00 -21.39 10.39
C PRO A 290 5.69 -20.52 11.61
N ARG A 291 5.27 -21.13 12.73
CA ARG A 291 4.96 -20.44 13.99
C ARG A 291 6.18 -20.27 14.90
N LEU A 292 7.32 -20.89 14.57
CA LEU A 292 8.58 -20.67 15.28
C LEU A 292 9.32 -19.43 14.74
N PRO A 293 10.25 -18.85 15.53
CA PRO A 293 11.22 -17.87 15.03
C PRO A 293 11.95 -18.37 13.78
N GLU A 294 12.16 -17.49 12.82
CA GLU A 294 12.77 -17.82 11.51
C GLU A 294 14.05 -18.67 11.63
N PRO A 295 15.01 -18.36 12.54
CA PRO A 295 16.24 -19.14 12.65
C PRO A 295 16.02 -20.60 13.04
N LEU A 296 14.90 -20.95 13.70
CA LEU A 296 14.64 -22.31 14.19
C LEU A 296 13.84 -23.17 13.20
N ARG A 297 13.28 -22.56 12.13
CA ARG A 297 12.32 -23.23 11.24
C ARG A 297 12.92 -24.36 10.42
N THR A 298 14.22 -24.30 10.15
CA THR A 298 14.93 -25.24 9.27
C THR A 298 16.00 -26.06 10.01
N VAL A 299 16.22 -25.79 11.30
CA VAL A 299 17.26 -26.45 12.10
C VAL A 299 16.96 -27.94 12.25
N PRO A 300 17.90 -28.85 11.95
CA PRO A 300 17.65 -30.29 12.11
C PRO A 300 17.37 -30.69 13.57
N GLU A 301 16.80 -31.88 13.75
CA GLU A 301 16.63 -32.46 15.07
C GLU A 301 17.96 -32.55 15.83
N LYS A 302 17.93 -32.31 17.15
CA LYS A 302 19.08 -32.34 18.06
C LYS A 302 20.24 -31.43 17.63
N THR A 303 19.91 -30.34 16.93
CA THR A 303 20.88 -29.35 16.48
C THR A 303 20.64 -28.04 17.20
N ALA A 304 21.73 -27.38 17.59
CA ALA A 304 21.72 -26.05 18.17
C ALA A 304 22.00 -25.00 17.09
N ILE A 305 21.42 -23.81 17.25
CA ILE A 305 21.67 -22.64 16.41
C ILE A 305 21.94 -21.43 17.30
N GLY A 306 22.75 -20.51 16.81
CA GLY A 306 23.03 -19.24 17.47
C GLY A 306 24.45 -19.14 18.01
N PRO A 307 24.77 -18.01 18.66
CA PRO A 307 23.96 -16.80 18.73
C PRO A 307 23.83 -16.13 17.35
N VAL A 308 22.60 -15.86 16.90
CA VAL A 308 22.31 -15.19 15.61
C VAL A 308 21.48 -13.92 15.84
N PRO A 309 21.61 -12.88 15.00
CA PRO A 309 20.80 -11.66 15.14
C PRO A 309 19.28 -11.95 15.08
N TYR A 310 18.52 -11.41 16.03
CA TYR A 310 17.06 -11.58 16.11
C TYR A 310 16.41 -10.41 16.88
N GLU A 311 15.37 -9.78 16.31
CA GLU A 311 14.56 -8.71 16.94
C GLU A 311 15.35 -7.62 17.70
N GLY A 312 16.49 -7.17 17.16
CA GLY A 312 17.31 -6.11 17.78
C GLY A 312 18.26 -6.60 18.88
N GLY A 313 18.34 -7.92 19.10
CA GLY A 313 19.34 -8.60 19.90
C GLY A 313 19.82 -9.86 19.19
N HIS A 314 19.96 -10.94 19.95
CA HIS A 314 20.42 -12.24 19.48
C HIS A 314 19.51 -13.36 19.99
N LEU A 315 19.48 -14.47 19.24
CA LEU A 315 18.80 -15.70 19.58
C LEU A 315 19.78 -16.86 19.57
N ALA A 316 19.70 -17.72 20.59
CA ALA A 316 20.34 -19.04 20.60
C ALA A 316 19.29 -20.09 20.98
N GLY A 317 19.30 -21.25 20.34
CA GLY A 317 18.26 -22.26 20.58
C GLY A 317 18.60 -23.64 20.06
N VAL A 318 17.77 -24.60 20.43
CA VAL A 318 17.87 -26.01 20.10
C VAL A 318 16.52 -26.52 19.64
N VAL A 319 16.53 -27.30 18.56
CA VAL A 319 15.37 -28.12 18.15
C VAL A 319 15.61 -29.55 18.64
N TYR A 320 14.79 -30.03 19.58
CA TYR A 320 14.94 -31.36 20.17
C TYR A 320 14.26 -32.46 19.36
N GLU A 321 13.18 -32.11 18.66
CA GLU A 321 12.32 -33.07 18.00
C GLU A 321 11.68 -32.44 16.77
N VAL A 322 11.67 -33.16 15.66
CA VAL A 322 10.99 -32.78 14.42
C VAL A 322 10.06 -33.92 14.03
N VAL A 323 8.76 -33.66 14.07
CA VAL A 323 7.71 -34.62 13.74
C VAL A 323 7.09 -34.23 12.40
N ALA A 324 6.87 -35.23 11.55
CA ALA A 324 6.16 -35.02 10.29
C ALA A 324 4.76 -34.43 10.53
N PRO A 325 4.26 -33.54 9.65
CA PRO A 325 2.91 -33.01 9.79
C PRO A 325 1.85 -34.13 9.70
N ASP A 326 0.83 -34.05 10.54
CA ASP A 326 -0.41 -34.80 10.33
C ASP A 326 -1.27 -34.06 9.29
N PRO A 327 -1.51 -34.64 8.10
CA PRO A 327 -2.24 -33.96 7.03
C PRO A 327 -3.72 -33.73 7.33
N ASP A 328 -4.29 -34.45 8.31
CA ASP A 328 -5.68 -34.29 8.71
C ASP A 328 -5.85 -33.34 9.92
N ALA A 329 -4.74 -32.91 10.53
CA ALA A 329 -4.78 -31.99 11.66
C ALA A 329 -5.26 -30.58 11.22
N PRO A 330 -6.30 -30.00 11.88
CA PRO A 330 -6.84 -28.70 11.51
C PRO A 330 -5.79 -27.58 11.49
N GLU A 331 -4.85 -27.59 12.45
CA GLU A 331 -3.81 -26.57 12.54
C GLU A 331 -2.80 -26.64 11.38
N VAL A 332 -2.48 -27.84 10.89
CA VAL A 332 -1.61 -28.05 9.73
C VAL A 332 -2.31 -27.53 8.48
N MET A 333 -3.59 -27.86 8.32
CA MET A 333 -4.39 -27.40 7.18
C MET A 333 -4.60 -25.88 7.17
N GLU A 334 -4.74 -25.26 8.35
CA GLU A 334 -4.79 -23.80 8.46
C GLU A 334 -3.45 -23.16 8.05
N ALA A 335 -2.33 -23.68 8.56
CA ALA A 335 -1.00 -23.19 8.18
C ALA A 335 -0.73 -23.37 6.68
N ALA A 336 -1.14 -24.51 6.11
CA ALA A 336 -1.00 -24.78 4.68
C ALA A 336 -1.89 -23.88 3.82
N ARG A 337 -3.11 -23.57 4.26
CA ARG A 337 -3.97 -22.56 3.62
C ARG A 337 -3.29 -21.20 3.59
N ASP A 338 -2.77 -20.77 4.74
CA ASP A 338 -2.14 -19.47 4.86
C ASP A 338 -0.88 -19.38 3.98
N ALA A 339 -0.06 -20.45 3.95
CA ALA A 339 1.10 -20.55 3.07
C ALA A 339 0.72 -20.55 1.57
N ALA A 340 -0.33 -21.27 1.17
CA ALA A 340 -0.82 -21.28 -0.21
C ALA A 340 -1.31 -19.89 -0.64
N PHE A 341 -1.99 -19.18 0.26
CA PHE A 341 -2.43 -17.81 0.03
C PHE A 341 -1.25 -16.84 -0.10
N GLN A 342 -0.20 -16.98 0.74
CA GLN A 342 1.01 -16.17 0.62
C GLN A 342 1.76 -16.43 -0.69
N ALA A 343 1.93 -17.69 -1.08
CA ALA A 343 2.57 -18.03 -2.35
C ALA A 343 1.83 -17.44 -3.56
N TRP A 344 0.49 -17.41 -3.50
CA TRP A 344 -0.31 -16.75 -4.52
C TRP A 344 -0.14 -15.22 -4.52
N LEU A 345 -0.08 -14.58 -3.34
CA LEU A 345 0.22 -13.14 -3.25
C LEU A 345 1.60 -12.82 -3.84
N ASP A 346 2.61 -13.63 -3.56
CA ASP A 346 3.97 -13.48 -4.08
C ASP A 346 4.00 -13.56 -5.62
N GLU A 347 3.29 -14.54 -6.18
CA GLU A 347 3.13 -14.68 -7.63
C GLU A 347 2.44 -13.45 -8.23
N ARG A 348 1.31 -13.01 -7.65
CA ARG A 348 0.58 -11.84 -8.15
C ARG A 348 1.43 -10.57 -8.05
N ARG A 349 2.18 -10.37 -6.95
CA ARG A 349 3.11 -9.24 -6.81
C ARG A 349 4.17 -9.22 -7.91
N ARG A 350 4.71 -10.37 -8.27
CA ARG A 350 5.74 -10.48 -9.32
C ARG A 350 5.20 -10.27 -10.73
N THR A 351 3.92 -10.58 -10.97
CA THR A 351 3.31 -10.55 -12.31
C THR A 351 2.45 -9.33 -12.58
N ALA A 352 1.95 -8.65 -11.54
CA ALA A 352 1.08 -7.49 -11.67
C ALA A 352 1.84 -6.22 -12.04
N GLU A 353 1.17 -5.32 -12.76
CA GLU A 353 1.69 -3.98 -13.00
C GLU A 353 1.44 -3.10 -11.76
N ILE A 354 2.48 -2.86 -10.97
CA ILE A 354 2.41 -2.01 -9.77
C ILE A 354 2.95 -0.61 -10.10
N ARG A 355 2.09 0.40 -9.97
CA ARG A 355 2.47 1.81 -10.17
C ARG A 355 2.27 2.60 -8.89
N TRP A 356 3.32 3.28 -8.44
CA TRP A 356 3.25 4.22 -7.32
C TRP A 356 3.11 5.64 -7.86
N PHE A 357 2.28 6.43 -7.20
CA PHE A 357 1.94 7.78 -7.66
C PHE A 357 2.66 8.89 -6.89
N TRP A 358 3.36 8.55 -5.81
CA TRP A 358 3.98 9.50 -4.85
C TRP A 358 5.41 9.13 -4.45
N LEU A 359 6.11 8.35 -5.27
CA LEU A 359 7.52 8.00 -5.03
C LEU A 359 8.47 9.07 -5.58
#